data_AF-A0A397TKL0-F1
#
_entry.id   AF-A0A397TKL0-F1
#
_cell.length_a   1.000
_cell.length_b   1.000
_cell.length_c   1.000
_cell.angle_alpha   90.00
_cell.angle_beta   90.00
_cell.angle_gamma   90.00
#
_symmetry.space_group_name_H-M   'P 1'
#
loop_
_entity.id
_entity.type
_entity.pdbx_description
1 polymer ?
#
loop_
_entity_poly.entity_id
_entity_poly.type
_entity_poly.pdbx_seq_one_letter_code
_entity_poly.pdbx_strand_id
1 'polypeptide(L)'
;MTYYWIIAQHSGKVLEVEGGSVDNCAKVVQNSKKSGYDPNVNIQLWSFNGGFIINKKSGLVIDVTGDRIENCTQIIQHKSRTEPVNNQEWDYNHEDNTISLRSNRNFALDVKGGYQEDLTPIILCRKHNGPNQRFILQKWNNTLDVGDFGKLVTNIIDNNKFLPKLSQNLLEILDDDEYCDIIIEVGKDPHVKIFRAHMVILNYRSPYFRRILSVDKKKNDGTLVHVKLSNILPEIFQIILR
;
A
#
# COMPACT_ATOMS: atom_id res chain seq x y z
N MET A 1 -16.71 -7.03 7.95
CA MET A 1 -16.55 -6.74 6.51
C MET A 1 -15.52 -5.65 6.33
N THR A 2 -14.61 -5.83 5.38
CA THR A 2 -13.65 -4.80 4.97
C THR A 2 -14.32 -3.88 3.95
N TYR A 3 -14.14 -2.56 4.12
CA TYR A 3 -14.69 -1.56 3.21
C TYR A 3 -13.56 -0.89 2.42
N TYR A 4 -13.90 -0.41 1.23
CA TYR A 4 -12.98 0.24 0.32
C TYR A 4 -13.64 1.49 -0.26
N TRP A 5 -12.85 2.53 -0.49
CA TRP A 5 -13.14 3.45 -1.57
C TRP A 5 -12.73 2.78 -2.88
N ILE A 6 -13.64 2.76 -3.86
CA ILE A 6 -13.36 2.31 -5.22
C ILE A 6 -13.04 3.56 -6.04
N ILE A 7 -11.77 3.77 -6.38
CA ILE A 7 -11.26 5.01 -6.96
C ILE A 7 -11.05 4.85 -8.46
N ALA A 8 -11.74 5.63 -9.30
CA ALA A 8 -11.49 5.69 -10.74
C ALA A 8 -10.09 6.23 -11.02
N GLN A 9 -9.26 5.46 -11.73
CA GLN A 9 -7.83 5.78 -11.92
C GLN A 9 -7.61 7.06 -12.71
N HIS A 10 -8.48 7.39 -13.67
CA HIS A 10 -8.31 8.56 -14.53
C HIS A 10 -8.62 9.89 -13.84
N SER A 11 -9.57 9.90 -12.88
CA SER A 11 -10.05 11.12 -12.22
C SER A 11 -9.64 11.22 -10.76
N GLY A 12 -9.23 10.11 -10.12
CA GLY A 12 -9.00 10.04 -8.67
C GLY A 12 -10.29 10.12 -7.84
N LYS A 13 -11.46 10.14 -8.47
CA LYS A 13 -12.78 10.20 -7.82
C LYS A 13 -13.27 8.82 -7.42
N VAL A 14 -14.23 8.75 -6.51
CA VAL A 14 -14.72 7.49 -5.95
C VAL A 14 -16.14 7.18 -6.39
N LEU A 15 -16.48 5.89 -6.43
CA LEU A 15 -17.85 5.44 -6.60
C LEU A 15 -18.70 5.87 -5.40
N GLU A 16 -19.87 6.42 -5.69
CA GLU A 16 -20.85 6.91 -4.73
C GLU A 16 -22.27 6.52 -5.19
N VAL A 17 -23.13 6.22 -4.22
CA VAL A 17 -24.58 6.16 -4.47
C VAL A 17 -25.13 7.59 -4.50
N GLU A 18 -25.73 7.99 -5.63
CA GLU A 18 -26.24 9.34 -5.88
C GLU A 18 -27.17 9.81 -4.74
N GLY A 19 -26.86 10.98 -4.17
CA GLY A 19 -27.61 11.57 -3.06
C GLY A 19 -27.59 10.77 -1.76
N GLY A 20 -26.81 9.67 -1.70
CA GLY A 20 -26.80 8.77 -0.56
C GLY A 20 -28.13 8.06 -0.31
N SER A 21 -28.93 7.84 -1.37
CA SER A 21 -30.20 7.11 -1.30
C SER A 21 -30.00 5.69 -0.78
N VAL A 22 -31.01 5.15 -0.10
CA VAL A 22 -31.07 3.76 0.35
C VAL A 22 -32.09 2.94 -0.43
N ASP A 23 -32.67 3.53 -1.48
CA ASP A 23 -33.69 2.91 -2.30
C ASP A 23 -33.07 2.07 -3.42
N ASN A 24 -33.83 1.07 -3.88
CA ASN A 24 -33.54 0.38 -5.12
C ASN A 24 -33.50 1.37 -6.29
N CYS A 25 -32.70 1.05 -7.31
CA CYS A 25 -32.57 1.84 -8.54
C CYS A 25 -31.90 3.21 -8.38
N ALA A 26 -31.37 3.55 -7.20
CA ALA A 26 -30.50 4.71 -7.07
C ALA A 26 -29.23 4.52 -7.90
N LYS A 27 -28.82 5.55 -8.63
CA LYS A 27 -27.67 5.48 -9.53
C LYS A 27 -26.36 5.41 -8.76
N VAL A 28 -25.40 4.73 -9.35
CA VAL A 28 -23.99 4.83 -8.94
C VAL A 28 -23.30 5.83 -9.85
N VAL A 29 -22.61 6.78 -9.24
CA VAL A 29 -21.89 7.88 -9.91
C VAL A 29 -20.46 7.93 -9.39
N GLN A 30 -19.58 8.66 -10.08
CA GLN A 30 -18.33 9.11 -9.47
C GLN A 30 -18.56 10.42 -8.72
N ASN A 31 -17.85 10.62 -7.61
CA ASN A 31 -17.84 11.88 -6.88
C ASN A 31 -16.47 12.12 -6.22
N SER A 32 -16.20 13.38 -5.88
CA SER A 32 -15.05 13.78 -5.09
C SER A 32 -15.00 12.99 -3.78
N LYS A 33 -13.82 12.45 -3.46
CA LYS A 33 -13.64 11.59 -2.28
C LYS A 33 -13.85 12.40 -1.00
N LYS A 34 -14.74 11.91 -0.13
CA LYS A 34 -15.00 12.46 1.19
C LYS A 34 -13.88 12.13 2.17
N SER A 35 -13.70 13.03 3.14
CA SER A 35 -12.88 12.76 4.32
C SER A 35 -13.39 11.51 5.04
N GLY A 36 -12.47 10.74 5.65
CA GLY A 36 -12.84 9.61 6.52
C GLY A 36 -13.73 10.01 7.70
N TYR A 37 -13.71 11.29 8.08
CA TYR A 37 -14.51 11.88 9.16
C TYR A 37 -15.84 12.48 8.68
N ASP A 38 -16.13 12.48 7.37
CA ASP A 38 -17.41 12.97 6.86
C ASP A 38 -18.54 12.07 7.40
N PRO A 39 -19.60 12.62 8.03
CA PRO A 39 -20.69 11.82 8.59
C PRO A 39 -21.42 10.98 7.54
N ASN A 40 -21.30 11.34 6.26
CA ASN A 40 -21.87 10.63 5.13
C ASN A 40 -20.85 9.77 4.37
N VAL A 41 -19.61 9.58 4.85
CA VAL A 41 -18.58 8.80 4.14
C VAL A 41 -19.05 7.40 3.70
N ASN A 42 -19.98 6.81 4.45
CA ASN A 42 -20.55 5.48 4.17
C ASN A 42 -21.23 5.37 2.79
N ILE A 43 -21.63 6.47 2.14
CA ILE A 43 -22.19 6.44 0.78
C ILE A 43 -21.15 6.11 -0.30
N GLN A 44 -19.86 6.28 0.00
CA GLN A 44 -18.72 6.05 -0.88
C GLN A 44 -17.93 4.78 -0.55
N LEU A 45 -18.40 4.01 0.45
CA LEU A 45 -17.70 2.84 0.96
C LEU A 45 -18.38 1.57 0.50
N TRP A 46 -17.58 0.65 -0.04
CA TRP A 46 -18.04 -0.57 -0.68
C TRP A 46 -17.32 -1.77 -0.10
N SER A 47 -18.01 -2.91 0.04
CA SER A 47 -17.42 -4.17 0.47
C SER A 47 -17.66 -5.25 -0.58
N PHE A 48 -16.72 -6.17 -0.71
CA PHE A 48 -16.84 -7.32 -1.62
C PHE A 48 -17.21 -8.56 -0.81
N ASN A 49 -18.29 -9.25 -1.19
CA ASN A 49 -18.74 -10.46 -0.52
C ASN A 49 -19.38 -11.43 -1.53
N GLY A 50 -18.76 -12.59 -1.78
CA GLY A 50 -19.32 -13.61 -2.68
C GLY A 50 -19.50 -13.17 -4.14
N GLY A 51 -18.87 -12.08 -4.58
CA GLY A 51 -19.09 -11.45 -5.89
C GLY A 51 -20.02 -10.25 -5.86
N PHE A 52 -20.75 -10.03 -4.78
CA PHE A 52 -21.50 -8.80 -4.59
C PHE A 52 -20.57 -7.66 -4.17
N ILE A 53 -20.83 -6.48 -4.73
CA ILE A 53 -20.24 -5.22 -4.27
C ILE A 53 -21.31 -4.46 -3.51
N ILE A 54 -21.19 -4.43 -2.19
CA ILE A 54 -22.23 -3.95 -1.26
C ILE A 54 -21.87 -2.55 -0.77
N ASN A 55 -22.78 -1.59 -0.94
CA ASN A 55 -22.65 -0.26 -0.37
C ASN A 55 -22.81 -0.31 1.16
N LYS A 56 -21.95 0.42 1.88
CA LYS A 56 -21.96 0.44 3.33
C LYS A 56 -23.19 1.10 3.95
N LYS A 57 -23.69 2.20 3.37
CA LYS A 57 -24.84 2.93 3.92
C LYS A 57 -26.14 2.17 3.71
N SER A 58 -26.40 1.71 2.49
CA SER A 58 -27.68 1.10 2.11
C SER A 58 -27.73 -0.41 2.33
N GLY A 59 -26.58 -1.09 2.33
CA GLY A 59 -26.52 -2.57 2.30
C GLY A 59 -26.95 -3.18 0.96
N LEU A 60 -27.24 -2.36 -0.04
CA LEU A 60 -27.62 -2.79 -1.39
C LEU A 60 -26.39 -3.10 -2.25
N VAL A 61 -26.58 -3.90 -3.31
CA VAL A 61 -25.51 -4.35 -4.20
C VAL A 61 -25.48 -3.55 -5.49
N ILE A 62 -24.30 -3.41 -6.09
CA ILE A 62 -24.15 -2.91 -7.47
C ILE A 62 -24.89 -3.85 -8.44
N ASP A 63 -25.77 -3.27 -9.26
CA ASP A 63 -26.65 -3.96 -10.19
C ASP A 63 -26.66 -3.25 -11.57
N VAL A 64 -26.65 -4.03 -12.64
CA VAL A 64 -26.91 -3.51 -14.00
C VAL A 64 -28.42 -3.40 -14.19
N THR A 65 -28.89 -2.18 -14.43
CA THR A 65 -30.32 -1.88 -14.41
C THR A 65 -31.13 -2.76 -15.39
N GLY A 66 -32.25 -3.29 -14.90
CA GLY A 66 -33.21 -4.05 -15.69
C GLY A 66 -32.65 -5.35 -16.28
N ASP A 67 -31.57 -5.91 -15.72
CA ASP A 67 -30.87 -7.09 -16.26
C ASP A 67 -30.33 -6.88 -17.70
N ARG A 68 -30.19 -5.63 -18.11
CA ARG A 68 -29.89 -5.26 -19.50
C ARG A 68 -28.39 -5.22 -19.74
N ILE A 69 -27.78 -6.40 -19.91
CA ILE A 69 -26.34 -6.58 -20.19
C ILE A 69 -26.01 -6.12 -21.62
N GLU A 70 -25.99 -4.81 -21.79
CA GLU A 70 -25.70 -4.10 -23.04
C GLU A 70 -24.62 -3.03 -22.81
N ASN A 71 -24.02 -2.56 -23.90
CA ASN A 71 -23.03 -1.50 -23.81
C ASN A 71 -23.67 -0.18 -23.38
N CYS A 72 -23.00 0.52 -22.47
CA CYS A 72 -23.42 1.78 -21.89
C CYS A 72 -24.70 1.71 -21.04
N THR A 73 -25.04 0.56 -20.48
CA THR A 73 -26.16 0.43 -19.53
C THR A 73 -25.83 1.09 -18.19
N GLN A 74 -26.81 1.76 -17.57
CA GLN A 74 -26.64 2.42 -16.27
C GLN A 74 -26.39 1.40 -15.14
N ILE A 75 -25.45 1.73 -14.26
CA ILE A 75 -25.23 1.02 -13.00
C ILE A 75 -26.04 1.68 -11.88
N ILE A 76 -26.74 0.85 -11.10
CA ILE A 76 -27.57 1.24 -9.97
C ILE A 76 -27.18 0.41 -8.73
N GLN A 77 -27.77 0.73 -7.59
CA GLN A 77 -27.86 -0.21 -6.47
C GLN A 77 -29.23 -0.90 -6.46
N HIS A 78 -29.25 -2.15 -5.99
CA HIS A 78 -30.50 -2.89 -5.80
C HIS A 78 -30.36 -3.92 -4.67
N LYS A 79 -31.50 -4.38 -4.14
CA LYS A 79 -31.54 -5.54 -3.24
C LYS A 79 -30.89 -6.75 -3.91
N SER A 80 -30.01 -7.44 -3.17
CA SER A 80 -29.40 -8.70 -3.59
C SER A 80 -30.45 -9.79 -3.79
N ARG A 81 -30.32 -10.57 -4.86
CA ARG A 81 -31.18 -11.74 -5.14
C ARG A 81 -30.47 -13.04 -4.73
N THR A 82 -31.24 -14.06 -4.37
CA THR A 82 -30.76 -15.35 -3.85
C THR A 82 -30.59 -16.43 -4.93
N GLU A 83 -31.11 -16.19 -6.13
CA GLU A 83 -30.89 -17.01 -7.33
C GLU A 83 -29.68 -16.47 -8.11
N PRO A 84 -28.95 -17.28 -8.89
CA PRO A 84 -27.83 -16.79 -9.69
C PRO A 84 -28.29 -15.65 -10.60
N VAL A 85 -27.76 -14.45 -10.37
CA VAL A 85 -28.12 -13.23 -11.09
C VAL A 85 -26.90 -12.64 -11.76
N ASN A 86 -26.88 -12.80 -13.08
CA ASN A 86 -25.77 -12.44 -13.95
C ASN A 86 -25.42 -10.94 -13.92
N ASN A 87 -26.32 -10.08 -13.43
CA ASN A 87 -26.19 -8.63 -13.44
C ASN A 87 -25.80 -8.00 -12.08
N GLN A 88 -25.59 -8.81 -11.03
CA GLN A 88 -25.21 -8.34 -9.68
C GLN A 88 -23.86 -8.92 -9.19
N GLU A 89 -23.27 -9.84 -9.95
CA GLU A 89 -22.02 -10.50 -9.58
C GLU A 89 -20.83 -9.96 -10.36
N TRP A 90 -19.79 -9.59 -9.62
CA TRP A 90 -18.63 -8.88 -10.12
C TRP A 90 -17.33 -9.54 -9.66
N ASP A 91 -16.34 -9.52 -10.54
CA ASP A 91 -14.96 -9.90 -10.24
C ASP A 91 -14.06 -8.68 -10.37
N TYR A 92 -13.16 -8.49 -9.40
CA TYR A 92 -12.08 -7.52 -9.50
C TYR A 92 -10.81 -8.20 -10.04
N ASN A 93 -10.23 -7.67 -11.10
CA ASN A 93 -8.97 -8.15 -11.65
C ASN A 93 -7.80 -7.29 -11.13
N HIS A 94 -6.87 -7.91 -10.40
CA HIS A 94 -5.72 -7.23 -9.82
C HIS A 94 -4.63 -6.85 -10.84
N GLU A 95 -4.63 -7.44 -12.04
CA GLU A 95 -3.63 -7.15 -13.07
C GLU A 95 -3.96 -5.87 -13.84
N ASP A 96 -5.23 -5.67 -14.20
CA ASP A 96 -5.70 -4.54 -15.01
C ASP A 96 -6.56 -3.53 -14.23
N ASN A 97 -6.85 -3.81 -12.96
CA ASN A 97 -7.72 -3.03 -12.06
C ASN A 97 -9.16 -2.86 -12.55
N THR A 98 -9.66 -3.76 -13.41
CA THR A 98 -11.06 -3.71 -13.87
C THR A 98 -12.01 -4.40 -12.89
N ILE A 99 -13.24 -3.89 -12.78
CA ILE A 99 -14.35 -4.57 -12.11
C ILE A 99 -15.29 -5.06 -13.21
N SER A 100 -15.33 -6.37 -13.44
CA SER A 100 -16.03 -6.98 -14.57
C SER A 100 -17.24 -7.80 -14.12
N LEU A 101 -18.27 -7.88 -14.95
CA LEU A 101 -19.36 -8.83 -14.69
C LEU A 101 -18.80 -10.25 -14.68
N ARG A 102 -19.15 -11.03 -13.66
CA ARG A 102 -18.72 -12.42 -13.55
C ARG A 102 -19.29 -13.28 -14.68
N SER A 103 -20.55 -13.02 -15.06
CA SER A 103 -21.26 -13.71 -16.14
C SER A 103 -20.69 -13.40 -17.54
N ASN A 104 -20.08 -12.22 -17.72
CA ASN A 104 -19.49 -11.81 -19.00
C ASN A 104 -18.36 -10.80 -18.79
N ARG A 105 -17.13 -11.31 -18.72
CA ARG A 105 -15.92 -10.52 -18.46
C ARG A 105 -15.52 -9.54 -19.56
N ASN A 106 -16.23 -9.54 -20.70
CA ASN A 106 -16.07 -8.51 -21.74
C ASN A 106 -16.68 -7.17 -21.34
N PHE A 107 -17.52 -7.14 -20.31
CA PHE A 107 -18.08 -5.91 -19.76
C PHE A 107 -17.49 -5.57 -18.40
N ALA A 108 -17.21 -4.30 -18.19
CA ALA A 108 -16.67 -3.75 -16.95
C ALA A 108 -17.42 -2.48 -16.53
N LEU A 109 -17.25 -2.11 -15.26
CA LEU A 109 -17.61 -0.78 -14.80
C LEU A 109 -16.78 0.26 -15.55
N ASP A 110 -17.41 1.40 -15.84
CA ASP A 110 -16.84 2.46 -16.64
C ASP A 110 -17.39 3.81 -16.18
N VAL A 111 -16.52 4.80 -16.00
CA VAL A 111 -16.95 6.19 -15.80
C VAL A 111 -17.32 6.77 -17.17
N LYS A 112 -18.61 7.05 -17.37
CA LYS A 112 -19.18 7.43 -18.67
C LYS A 112 -18.35 8.52 -19.36
N GLY A 113 -17.84 8.18 -20.54
CA GLY A 113 -17.07 9.12 -21.39
C GLY A 113 -15.68 9.50 -20.86
N GLY A 114 -15.24 8.91 -19.74
CA GLY A 114 -14.01 9.33 -19.06
C GLY A 114 -14.08 10.75 -18.49
N TYR A 115 -15.29 11.30 -18.34
CA TYR A 115 -15.52 12.61 -17.74
C TYR A 115 -14.97 12.66 -16.31
N GLN A 116 -14.61 13.86 -15.86
CA GLN A 116 -14.01 14.07 -14.54
C GLN A 116 -14.95 14.83 -13.61
N GLU A 117 -16.15 15.20 -14.06
CA GLU A 117 -17.15 15.91 -13.29
C GLU A 117 -17.77 15.01 -12.20
N ASP A 118 -18.10 15.62 -11.06
CA ASP A 118 -18.92 14.95 -10.05
C ASP A 118 -20.29 14.59 -10.63
N LEU A 119 -20.91 13.54 -10.09
CA LEU A 119 -22.18 12.99 -10.56
C LEU A 119 -22.12 12.38 -11.97
N THR A 120 -20.92 12.22 -12.56
CA THR A 120 -20.79 11.44 -13.80
C THR A 120 -21.21 9.99 -13.54
N PRO A 121 -22.14 9.42 -14.33
CA PRO A 121 -22.62 8.07 -14.12
C PRO A 121 -21.54 7.00 -14.28
N ILE A 122 -21.63 5.97 -13.43
CA ILE A 122 -20.99 4.69 -13.69
C ILE A 122 -21.91 3.87 -14.59
N ILE A 123 -21.35 3.29 -15.64
CA ILE A 123 -22.06 2.49 -16.63
C ILE A 123 -21.37 1.13 -16.80
N LEU A 124 -22.12 0.16 -17.30
CA LEU A 124 -21.59 -1.07 -17.86
C LEU A 124 -21.09 -0.77 -19.27
N CYS A 125 -19.82 -1.03 -19.56
CA CYS A 125 -19.25 -0.79 -20.89
C CYS A 125 -18.39 -1.98 -21.32
N ARG A 126 -18.29 -2.20 -22.64
CA ARG A 126 -17.34 -3.18 -23.18
C ARG A 126 -15.92 -2.76 -22.81
N LYS A 127 -15.09 -3.72 -22.44
CA LYS A 127 -13.68 -3.49 -22.15
C LYS A 127 -13.01 -2.86 -23.37
N HIS A 128 -12.36 -1.73 -23.15
CA HIS A 128 -11.61 -0.98 -24.16
C HIS A 128 -10.26 -0.48 -23.62
N ASN A 129 -9.79 -1.06 -22.51
CA ASN A 129 -8.50 -0.77 -21.86
C ASN A 129 -8.28 0.71 -21.46
N GLY A 130 -9.35 1.52 -21.49
CA GLY A 130 -9.30 2.94 -21.14
C GLY A 130 -9.08 3.14 -19.64
N PRO A 131 -8.45 4.26 -19.22
CA PRO A 131 -8.18 4.51 -17.80
C PRO A 131 -9.46 4.73 -16.97
N ASN A 132 -10.57 5.09 -17.62
CA ASN A 132 -11.90 5.22 -17.01
C ASN A 132 -12.60 3.88 -16.70
N GLN A 133 -11.96 2.74 -17.02
CA GLN A 133 -12.40 1.38 -16.64
C GLN A 133 -11.55 0.75 -15.54
N ARG A 134 -10.56 1.49 -15.02
CA ARG A 134 -9.60 1.01 -14.03
C ARG A 134 -9.90 1.63 -12.68
N PHE A 135 -9.99 0.82 -11.65
CA PHE A 135 -10.38 1.24 -10.31
C PHE A 135 -9.40 0.75 -9.26
N ILE A 136 -8.88 1.65 -8.44
CA ILE A 136 -8.01 1.30 -7.31
C ILE A 136 -8.87 1.07 -6.07
N LEU A 137 -8.66 -0.05 -5.40
CA LEU A 137 -9.32 -0.34 -4.13
C LEU A 137 -8.49 0.19 -2.96
N GLN A 138 -8.90 1.33 -2.38
CA GLN A 138 -8.27 1.86 -1.17
C GLN A 138 -9.04 1.40 0.06
N LYS A 139 -8.42 0.56 0.89
CA LYS A 139 -9.01 0.05 2.14
C LYS A 139 -9.39 1.21 3.08
N TRP A 140 -10.63 1.19 3.57
CA TRP A 140 -11.11 2.07 4.62
C TRP A 140 -10.69 1.51 5.98
N ASN A 141 -9.74 2.20 6.61
CA ASN A 141 -9.37 1.97 8.00
C ASN A 141 -10.07 3.04 8.84
N ASN A 142 -11.06 2.64 9.62
CA ASN A 142 -11.70 3.53 10.58
C ASN A 142 -10.97 3.45 11.90
N THR A 143 -10.03 4.36 12.10
CA THR A 143 -9.09 4.18 13.19
C THR A 143 -8.92 5.47 13.96
N LEU A 144 -9.79 5.60 14.95
CA LEU A 144 -9.48 6.23 16.23
C LEU A 144 -9.91 5.26 17.33
N ASP A 145 -9.00 4.37 17.71
CA ASP A 145 -8.89 3.91 19.10
C ASP A 145 -7.40 3.81 19.42
N VAL A 146 -7.00 4.08 20.65
CA VAL A 146 -5.58 4.18 21.07
C VAL A 146 -4.82 2.85 20.89
N GLY A 147 -5.54 1.73 20.80
CA GLY A 147 -4.99 0.43 20.38
C GLY A 147 -4.59 0.33 18.91
N ASP A 148 -4.95 1.33 18.09
CA ASP A 148 -4.80 1.29 16.65
C ASP A 148 -3.53 1.98 16.13
N PHE A 149 -2.84 2.80 16.93
CA PHE A 149 -1.46 3.17 16.60
C PHE A 149 -0.57 1.93 16.51
N GLY A 150 -0.81 0.97 17.42
CA GLY A 150 -0.19 -0.35 17.38
C GLY A 150 -0.48 -1.06 16.06
N LYS A 151 -1.74 -1.15 15.63
CA LYS A 151 -2.13 -1.77 14.35
C LYS A 151 -1.67 -0.99 13.12
N LEU A 152 -1.60 0.34 13.15
CA LEU A 152 -1.07 1.16 12.07
C LEU A 152 0.43 0.90 11.91
N VAL A 153 1.18 0.90 13.02
CA VAL A 153 2.59 0.51 13.04
C VAL A 153 2.75 -0.94 12.58
N THR A 154 1.91 -1.87 13.05
CA THR A 154 1.96 -3.28 12.65
C THR A 154 1.62 -3.45 11.16
N ASN A 155 0.63 -2.75 10.61
CA ASN A 155 0.29 -2.79 9.19
C ASN A 155 1.34 -2.11 8.31
N ILE A 156 1.98 -1.03 8.77
CA ILE A 156 3.13 -0.43 8.08
C ILE A 156 4.30 -1.41 8.11
N ILE A 157 4.55 -2.07 9.25
CA ILE A 157 5.56 -3.11 9.42
C ILE A 157 5.24 -4.33 8.56
N ASP A 158 3.98 -4.78 8.47
CA ASP A 158 3.55 -5.96 7.72
C ASP A 158 3.52 -5.69 6.22
N ASN A 159 3.07 -4.52 5.79
CA ASN A 159 3.14 -4.09 4.38
C ASN A 159 4.59 -3.80 3.94
N ASN A 160 5.47 -3.48 4.89
CA ASN A 160 6.90 -3.32 4.66
C ASN A 160 7.70 -4.43 5.34
N LYS A 161 7.19 -5.66 5.50
CA LYS A 161 7.80 -6.71 6.35
C LYS A 161 9.27 -6.96 6.07
N PHE A 162 9.67 -6.68 4.83
CA PHE A 162 11.05 -6.64 4.39
C PHE A 162 11.93 -5.65 5.16
N LEU A 163 11.53 -4.38 5.36
CA LEU A 163 12.38 -3.35 5.95
C LEU A 163 12.67 -3.57 7.44
N PRO A 164 11.69 -3.88 8.32
CA PRO A 164 11.96 -4.22 9.71
C PRO A 164 12.78 -5.49 9.85
N LYS A 165 12.52 -6.52 9.02
CA LYS A 165 13.33 -7.74 9.05
C LYS A 165 14.76 -7.50 8.56
N LEU A 166 14.94 -6.72 7.49
CA LEU A 166 16.25 -6.31 7.00
C LEU A 166 16.99 -5.45 8.03
N SER A 167 16.31 -4.49 8.65
CA SER A 167 16.90 -3.67 9.72
C SER A 167 17.34 -4.53 10.90
N GLN A 168 16.51 -5.50 11.32
CA GLN A 168 16.87 -6.44 12.37
C GLN A 168 18.07 -7.30 11.98
N ASN A 169 18.11 -7.80 10.75
CA ASN A 169 19.25 -8.57 10.25
C ASN A 169 20.54 -7.74 10.18
N LEU A 170 20.45 -6.44 9.84
CA LEU A 170 21.61 -5.53 9.88
C LEU A 170 22.08 -5.25 11.31
N LEU A 171 21.16 -5.15 12.28
CA LEU A 171 21.52 -5.02 13.70
C LEU A 171 22.17 -6.30 14.24
N GLU A 172 21.65 -7.47 13.86
CA GLU A 172 22.25 -8.78 14.19
C GLU A 172 23.68 -8.86 13.66
N ILE A 173 23.95 -8.39 12.44
CA ILE A 173 25.31 -8.30 11.88
C ILE A 173 26.20 -7.35 12.69
N LEU A 174 25.68 -6.22 13.17
CA LEU A 174 26.46 -5.22 13.91
C LEU A 174 26.91 -5.69 15.29
N ASP A 175 26.17 -6.61 15.92
CA ASP A 175 26.50 -7.18 17.23
C ASP A 175 27.25 -8.53 17.12
N ASP A 176 27.51 -9.03 15.90
CA ASP A 176 28.20 -10.29 15.64
C ASP A 176 29.71 -10.10 15.32
N ASP A 177 30.54 -10.95 15.91
CA ASP A 177 31.99 -11.00 15.74
C ASP A 177 32.44 -11.98 14.62
N GLU A 178 31.56 -12.82 14.07
CA GLU A 178 31.89 -13.94 13.17
C GLU A 178 32.36 -13.47 11.78
N TYR A 179 31.73 -12.45 11.20
CA TYR A 179 31.99 -11.99 9.83
C TYR A 179 32.77 -10.66 9.74
N CYS A 180 33.32 -10.19 10.87
CA CYS A 180 34.06 -8.93 10.90
C CYS A 180 35.33 -8.99 10.05
N ASP A 181 35.49 -8.04 9.14
CA ASP A 181 36.60 -7.92 8.19
C ASP A 181 37.60 -6.80 8.57
N ILE A 182 37.32 -6.06 9.65
CA ILE A 182 38.17 -4.98 10.15
C ILE A 182 38.24 -4.92 11.69
N ILE A 183 39.42 -4.58 12.19
CA ILE A 183 39.70 -4.26 13.59
C ILE A 183 40.04 -2.77 13.70
N ILE A 184 39.39 -2.08 14.63
CA ILE A 184 39.57 -0.64 14.86
C ILE A 184 39.95 -0.41 16.33
N GLU A 185 41.18 0.05 16.54
CA GLU A 185 41.64 0.55 17.84
C GLU A 185 41.24 2.02 17.98
N VAL A 186 40.48 2.37 19.01
CA VAL A 186 39.95 3.71 19.23
C VAL A 186 40.40 4.24 20.58
N GLY A 187 40.78 5.52 20.61
CA GLY A 187 41.21 6.21 21.82
C GLY A 187 42.74 6.37 21.94
N LYS A 188 43.17 6.90 23.08
CA LYS A 188 44.58 7.11 23.44
C LYS A 188 44.87 6.42 24.75
N ASP A 189 46.10 5.94 24.91
CA ASP A 189 46.57 5.33 26.15
C ASP A 189 46.29 6.23 27.37
N PRO A 190 45.77 5.69 28.48
CA PRO A 190 45.47 4.27 28.75
C PRO A 190 44.05 3.82 28.32
N HIS A 191 43.26 4.70 27.70
CA HIS A 191 41.84 4.49 27.38
C HIS A 191 41.65 4.09 25.90
N VAL A 192 42.28 2.98 25.50
CA VAL A 192 42.10 2.39 24.17
C VAL A 192 41.09 1.26 24.22
N LYS A 193 40.19 1.20 23.24
CA LYS A 193 39.25 0.08 23.06
C LYS A 193 39.36 -0.46 21.64
N ILE A 194 39.32 -1.79 21.52
CA ILE A 194 39.34 -2.50 20.24
C ILE A 194 37.91 -2.82 19.83
N PHE A 195 37.58 -2.54 18.57
CA PHE A 195 36.30 -2.86 17.95
C PHE A 195 36.52 -3.78 16.76
N ARG A 196 35.73 -4.85 16.68
CA ARG A 196 35.55 -5.63 15.45
C ARG A 196 34.34 -5.05 14.73
N ALA A 197 34.45 -4.86 13.43
CA ALA A 197 33.39 -4.25 12.64
C ALA A 197 33.38 -4.77 11.19
N HIS A 198 32.37 -4.30 10.44
CA HIS A 198 32.15 -4.63 9.04
C HIS A 198 32.45 -3.42 8.15
N MET A 199 33.44 -3.52 7.27
CA MET A 199 33.87 -2.45 6.36
C MET A 199 32.71 -1.95 5.50
N VAL A 200 31.83 -2.85 5.04
CA VAL A 200 30.66 -2.48 4.24
C VAL A 200 29.76 -1.51 5.01
N ILE A 201 29.46 -1.78 6.30
CA ILE A 201 28.61 -0.92 7.10
C ILE A 201 29.27 0.45 7.33
N LEU A 202 30.56 0.45 7.70
CA LEU A 202 31.33 1.69 7.93
C LEU A 202 31.40 2.57 6.68
N ASN A 203 31.64 1.96 5.51
CA ASN A 203 31.70 2.65 4.22
C ASN A 203 30.40 3.37 3.88
N TYR A 204 29.24 2.80 4.24
CA TYR A 204 27.94 3.40 3.94
C TYR A 204 27.42 4.34 5.04
N ARG A 205 27.81 4.12 6.30
CA ARG A 205 27.44 4.99 7.43
C ARG A 205 28.17 6.32 7.45
N SER A 206 29.38 6.40 6.90
CA SER A 206 30.18 7.63 6.98
C SER A 206 31.08 7.85 5.77
N PRO A 207 31.01 9.03 5.12
CA PRO A 207 31.97 9.44 4.10
C PRO A 207 33.42 9.47 4.62
N TYR A 208 33.62 9.74 5.91
CA TYR A 208 34.95 9.72 6.53
C TYR A 208 35.52 8.29 6.51
N PHE A 209 34.76 7.30 6.99
CA PHE A 209 35.19 5.90 6.96
C PHE A 209 35.38 5.40 5.54
N ARG A 210 34.47 5.76 4.63
CA ARG A 210 34.62 5.46 3.20
C ARG A 210 35.96 5.93 2.64
N ARG A 211 36.39 7.14 2.99
CA ARG A 211 37.67 7.71 2.53
C ARG A 211 38.86 6.96 3.13
N ILE A 212 38.90 6.75 4.44
CA ILE A 212 40.07 6.10 5.06
C ILE A 212 40.20 4.64 4.66
N LEU A 213 39.07 3.91 4.54
CA LEU A 213 39.05 2.50 4.17
C LEU A 213 39.25 2.28 2.66
N SER A 214 39.00 3.29 1.82
CA SER A 214 39.28 3.21 0.38
C SER A 214 40.78 3.15 0.06
N VAL A 215 41.62 3.68 0.95
CA VAL A 215 43.09 3.71 0.79
C VAL A 215 43.70 2.32 0.97
N ASP A 216 43.11 1.49 1.83
CA ASP A 216 43.62 0.17 2.21
C ASP A 216 43.13 -1.00 1.33
N LYS A 217 42.30 -0.75 0.31
CA LYS A 217 41.79 -1.76 -0.65
C LYS A 217 42.86 -2.53 -1.45
N LYS A 218 44.16 -2.23 -1.26
CA LYS A 218 45.29 -2.78 -2.02
C LYS A 218 45.99 -3.97 -1.36
N LYS A 219 45.54 -4.47 -0.21
CA LYS A 219 46.14 -5.62 0.48
C LYS A 219 45.11 -6.74 0.67
N ASN A 220 44.85 -7.51 -0.38
CA ASN A 220 44.03 -8.73 -0.33
C ASN A 220 44.89 -9.95 0.03
N ASP A 221 45.62 -9.92 1.14
CA ASP A 221 46.44 -11.06 1.61
C ASP A 221 45.72 -11.94 2.64
N GLY A 222 44.44 -11.66 2.92
CA GLY A 222 43.64 -12.38 3.92
C GLY A 222 43.84 -11.88 5.35
N THR A 223 44.69 -10.88 5.58
CA THR A 223 44.86 -10.25 6.90
C THR A 223 43.71 -9.29 7.16
N LEU A 224 43.08 -9.39 8.34
CA LEU A 224 42.08 -8.43 8.81
C LEU A 224 42.65 -7.00 8.77
N VAL A 225 41.91 -6.07 8.16
CA VAL A 225 42.32 -4.66 8.08
C VAL A 225 42.40 -4.10 9.49
N HIS A 226 43.46 -3.35 9.83
CA HIS A 226 43.65 -2.78 11.16
C HIS A 226 43.83 -1.26 11.10
N VAL A 227 42.95 -0.52 11.78
CA VAL A 227 42.93 0.95 11.77
C VAL A 227 43.01 1.49 13.20
N LYS A 228 43.83 2.53 13.41
CA LYS A 228 43.91 3.25 14.70
C LYS A 228 43.27 4.63 14.61
N LEU A 229 42.37 4.94 15.53
CA LEU A 229 41.61 6.19 15.62
C LEU A 229 41.83 6.84 16.99
N SER A 230 42.97 7.51 17.15
CA SER A 230 43.32 8.14 18.43
C SER A 230 42.55 9.42 18.75
N ASN A 231 41.82 10.00 17.79
CA ASN A 231 41.09 11.25 17.97
C ASN A 231 39.59 11.06 18.25
N ILE A 232 39.14 9.82 18.40
CA ILE A 232 37.75 9.49 18.72
C ILE A 232 37.74 8.78 20.07
N LEU A 233 36.77 9.12 20.92
CA LEU A 233 36.56 8.41 22.18
C LEU A 233 35.86 7.07 21.92
N PRO A 234 36.22 5.98 22.63
CA PRO A 234 35.57 4.69 22.48
C PRO A 234 34.03 4.73 22.54
N GLU A 235 33.46 5.55 23.42
CA GLU A 235 32.01 5.66 23.63
C GLU A 235 31.33 6.30 22.41
N ILE A 236 31.98 7.30 21.81
CA ILE A 236 31.49 7.96 20.59
C ILE A 236 31.56 6.98 19.42
N PHE A 237 32.63 6.19 19.33
CA PHE A 237 32.76 5.21 18.26
C PHE A 237 31.73 4.08 18.35
N GLN A 238 31.38 3.64 19.57
CA GLN A 238 30.29 2.68 19.78
C GLN A 238 28.94 3.20 19.24
N ILE A 239 28.67 4.50 19.34
CA ILE A 239 27.47 5.13 18.77
C ILE A 239 27.54 5.13 17.25
N ILE A 240 28.70 5.41 16.65
CA ILE A 240 28.88 5.40 15.19
C ILE A 240 28.61 4.02 14.58
N LEU A 241 28.90 2.95 15.33
CA LEU A 241 28.66 1.57 14.89
C LEU A 241 27.17 1.17 14.89
N ARG A 242 26.29 1.88 15.61
CA ARG A 242 24.86 1.54 15.75
C ARG A 242 23.97 2.47 14.94
#